data_AF-A0A0F8YZA4-F1
#
_entry.id   AF-A0A0F8YZA4-F1
#
_cell.length_a   1.000
_cell.length_b   1.000
_cell.length_c   1.000
_cell.angle_alpha   90.00
_cell.angle_beta   90.00
_cell.angle_gamma   90.00
#
_symmetry.space_group_name_H-M   'P 1'
#
loop_
_entity.id
_entity.type
_entity.pdbx_description
1 polymer ?
#
loop_
_entity_poly.entity_id
_entity_poly.type
_entity_poly.pdbx_seq_one_letter_code
_entity_poly.pdbx_strand_id
1 'polypeptide(L)'
;IRTRGELQELVKMLPEIPPAMVQKAAQAFADSRDQEREALHRIKPEWKDADTYARAQDAILETVSEYGFKRGDLESVFDHRLTKLLWDFHVMCERFSKANAGAKKVVTVGKQRRTRGHQQAPKVALKKQLAEARDSHSTETKTKAVSALLAALK
;
A
#
# COMPACT_ATOMS: atom_id res chain seq x y z
N ILE A 1 -22.67 15.18 11.48
CA ILE A 1 -23.41 16.46 11.56
C ILE A 1 -24.08 16.69 12.94
N ARG A 2 -24.25 15.67 13.81
CA ARG A 2 -24.79 15.83 15.18
C ARG A 2 -23.95 16.68 16.15
N THR A 3 -22.64 16.77 15.94
CA THR A 3 -21.72 17.47 16.86
C THR A 3 -21.88 18.99 16.91
N ARG A 4 -22.49 19.62 15.89
CA ARG A 4 -22.63 21.09 15.82
C ARG A 4 -23.76 21.62 16.72
N GLY A 5 -24.80 20.82 16.98
CA GLY A 5 -25.92 21.19 17.86
C GLY A 5 -25.58 21.05 19.34
N GLU A 6 -24.89 19.98 19.72
CA GLU A 6 -24.44 19.73 21.10
C GLU A 6 -23.42 20.79 21.58
N LEU A 7 -22.55 21.26 20.68
CA LEU A 7 -21.64 22.39 20.95
C LEU A 7 -22.39 23.71 21.17
N GLN A 8 -23.51 23.94 20.47
CA GLN A 8 -24.32 25.15 20.66
C GLN A 8 -25.07 25.15 22.00
N GLU A 9 -25.52 23.99 22.48
CA GLU A 9 -26.10 23.86 23.82
C GLU A 9 -25.06 24.05 24.92
N LEU A 10 -23.86 23.48 24.77
CA LEU A 10 -22.76 23.67 25.72
C LEU A 10 -22.33 25.14 25.81
N VAL A 11 -22.28 25.87 24.69
CA VAL A 11 -21.97 27.31 24.66
C VAL A 11 -23.04 28.15 25.36
N LYS A 12 -24.31 27.71 25.35
CA LYS A 12 -25.40 28.39 26.09
C LYS A 12 -25.37 28.11 27.60
N MET A 13 -24.74 27.03 28.04
CA MET A 13 -24.57 26.68 29.46
C MET A 13 -23.29 27.24 30.09
N LEU A 14 -22.37 27.77 29.29
CA LEU A 14 -21.18 28.48 29.77
C LEU A 14 -21.57 29.89 30.25
N PRO A 15 -21.06 30.38 31.39
CA PRO A 15 -21.25 31.77 31.80
C PRO A 15 -20.80 32.69 30.66
N GLU A 16 -21.56 33.76 30.40
CA GLU A 16 -21.33 34.72 29.31
C GLU A 16 -19.83 35.02 29.20
N ILE A 17 -19.18 34.46 28.18
CA ILE A 17 -17.75 34.67 27.98
C ILE A 17 -17.59 36.16 27.69
N PRO A 18 -16.83 36.91 28.52
CA PRO A 18 -16.69 38.34 28.31
C PRO A 18 -16.18 38.61 26.89
N PRO A 19 -16.73 39.58 26.16
CA PRO A 19 -16.30 39.88 24.78
C PRO A 19 -14.79 40.12 24.67
N ALA A 20 -14.18 40.69 25.71
CA ALA A 20 -12.74 40.89 25.82
C ALA A 20 -11.92 39.58 25.84
N MET A 21 -12.45 38.50 26.41
CA MET A 21 -11.79 37.18 26.38
C MET A 21 -11.88 36.53 24.99
N VAL A 22 -13.02 36.69 24.30
CA VAL A 22 -13.18 36.19 22.93
C VAL A 22 -12.20 36.90 21.98
N GLN A 23 -12.06 38.22 22.10
CA GLN A 23 -11.11 39.00 21.31
C GLN A 23 -9.66 38.57 21.59
N LYS A 24 -9.28 38.38 22.86
CA LYS A 24 -7.94 37.89 23.23
C LYS A 24 -7.67 36.49 22.67
N ALA A 25 -8.65 35.58 22.72
CA ALA A 25 -8.51 34.24 22.18
C ALA A 25 -8.36 34.25 20.65
N ALA A 26 -9.14 35.09 19.95
CA ALA A 26 -9.04 35.26 18.51
C ALA A 26 -7.66 35.81 18.10
N GLN A 27 -7.14 36.77 18.86
CA GLN A 27 -5.83 37.36 18.61
C GLN A 27 -4.69 36.36 18.87
N ALA A 28 -4.73 35.64 20.00
CA ALA A 28 -3.76 34.59 20.28
C ALA A 28 -3.77 33.47 19.22
N PHE A 29 -4.94 33.13 18.68
CA PHE A 29 -5.06 32.17 17.59
C PHE A 29 -4.46 32.70 16.28
N ALA A 30 -4.71 33.98 15.94
CA ALA A 30 -4.10 34.61 14.78
C ALA A 30 -2.57 34.64 14.90
N ASP A 31 -2.04 35.06 16.06
CA ASP A 31 -0.60 35.11 16.32
C ASP A 31 0.04 33.71 16.21
N SER A 32 -0.62 32.67 16.74
CA SER A 32 -0.16 31.29 16.62
C SER A 32 -0.15 30.83 15.16
N ARG A 33 -1.18 31.15 14.38
CA ARG A 33 -1.22 30.80 12.94
C ARG A 33 -0.09 31.47 12.16
N ASP A 34 0.22 32.73 12.47
CA ASP A 34 1.30 33.44 11.80
C ASP A 34 2.67 32.84 12.15
N GLN A 35 2.90 32.48 13.42
CA GLN A 35 4.12 31.78 13.85
C GLN A 35 4.29 30.44 13.13
N GLU A 36 3.23 29.64 13.04
CA GLU A 36 3.25 28.37 12.33
C GLU A 36 3.54 28.56 10.84
N ARG A 37 2.93 29.57 10.21
CA ARG A 37 3.18 29.91 8.80
C ARG A 37 4.63 30.33 8.58
N GLU A 38 5.19 31.16 9.47
CA GLU A 38 6.61 31.52 9.41
C GLU A 38 7.52 30.31 9.56
N ALA A 39 7.22 29.42 10.51
CA ALA A 39 7.99 28.19 10.71
C ALA A 39 7.97 27.30 9.46
N LEU A 40 6.80 27.18 8.81
CA LEU A 40 6.68 26.46 7.54
C LEU A 40 7.57 27.09 6.45
N HIS A 41 7.53 28.41 6.31
CA HIS A 41 8.34 29.13 5.32
C HIS A 41 9.84 29.10 5.62
N ARG A 42 10.26 28.90 6.88
CA ARG A 42 11.67 28.70 7.23
C ARG A 42 12.17 27.33 6.75
N ILE A 43 11.32 26.30 6.83
CA ILE A 43 11.66 24.94 6.39
C ILE A 43 11.54 24.80 4.86
N LYS A 44 10.53 25.46 4.27
CA LYS A 44 10.21 25.44 2.84
C LYS A 44 10.09 26.86 2.28
N PRO A 45 11.21 27.55 2.03
CA PRO A 45 11.19 28.94 1.53
C PRO A 45 10.47 29.11 0.19
N GLU A 46 10.48 28.09 -0.66
CA GLU A 46 9.80 28.06 -1.95
C GLU A 46 8.28 28.19 -1.83
N TRP A 47 7.71 27.86 -0.66
CA TRP A 47 6.25 27.95 -0.40
C TRP A 47 5.79 29.35 0.02
N LYS A 48 6.71 30.33 0.07
CA LYS A 48 6.30 31.75 0.18
C LYS A 48 5.53 32.22 -1.06
N ASP A 49 5.78 31.60 -2.21
CA ASP A 49 5.01 31.81 -3.42
C ASP A 49 3.68 31.04 -3.35
N ALA A 50 2.57 31.77 -3.54
CA ALA A 50 1.23 31.23 -3.36
C ALA A 50 0.91 30.12 -4.37
N ASP A 51 1.38 30.27 -5.61
CA ASP A 51 1.14 29.29 -6.67
C ASP A 51 1.89 27.98 -6.39
N THR A 52 3.15 28.09 -5.95
CA THR A 52 3.97 26.95 -5.54
C THR A 52 3.36 26.23 -4.34
N TYR A 53 2.87 26.98 -3.35
CA TYR A 53 2.20 26.40 -2.19
C TYR A 53 0.89 25.71 -2.56
N ALA A 54 0.06 26.31 -3.42
CA ALA A 54 -1.19 25.73 -3.88
C ALA A 54 -0.95 24.39 -4.60
N ARG A 55 0.04 24.34 -5.52
CA ARG A 55 0.43 23.10 -6.19
C ARG A 55 0.92 22.03 -5.22
N ALA A 56 1.68 22.43 -4.19
CA ALA A 56 2.13 21.50 -3.16
C ALA A 56 0.95 20.93 -2.35
N GLN A 57 -0.02 21.77 -1.99
CA GLN A 57 -1.24 21.32 -1.30
C GLN A 57 -2.07 20.37 -2.17
N ASP A 58 -2.21 20.66 -3.47
CA ASP A 58 -2.92 19.79 -4.40
C ASP A 58 -2.24 18.41 -4.52
N ALA A 59 -0.91 18.38 -4.61
CA ALA A 59 -0.14 17.14 -4.67
C ALA A 59 -0.23 16.31 -3.37
N ILE A 60 -0.21 16.99 -2.21
CA ILE A 60 -0.46 16.33 -0.92
C ILE A 60 -1.88 15.76 -0.92
N LEU A 61 -2.88 16.55 -1.31
CA LEU A 61 -4.29 16.14 -1.32
C LEU A 61 -4.50 14.91 -2.20
N GLU A 62 -3.91 14.88 -3.40
CA GLU A 62 -3.97 13.72 -4.28
C GLU A 62 -3.50 12.44 -3.56
N THR A 63 -2.36 12.53 -2.86
CA THR A 63 -1.80 11.38 -2.13
C THR A 63 -2.65 10.96 -0.93
N VAL A 64 -3.12 11.91 -0.13
CA VAL A 64 -3.88 11.59 1.09
C VAL A 64 -5.35 11.25 0.80
N SER A 65 -5.86 11.62 -0.37
CA SER A 65 -7.23 11.29 -0.79
C SER A 65 -7.46 9.78 -0.89
N GLU A 66 -6.43 9.01 -1.25
CA GLU A 66 -6.44 7.54 -1.23
C GLU A 66 -6.74 6.97 0.17
N TYR A 67 -6.43 7.75 1.22
CA TYR A 67 -6.64 7.40 2.63
C TYR A 67 -7.89 8.05 3.23
N GLY A 68 -8.73 8.67 2.39
CA GLY A 68 -10.03 9.24 2.80
C GLY A 68 -9.99 10.69 3.30
N PHE A 69 -8.84 11.37 3.20
CA PHE A 69 -8.75 12.80 3.52
C PHE A 69 -9.41 13.67 2.46
N LYS A 70 -10.06 14.75 2.89
CA LYS A 70 -10.68 15.75 2.01
C LYS A 70 -9.91 17.05 2.07
N ARG A 71 -10.13 17.92 1.07
CA ARG A 71 -9.50 19.26 1.00
C ARG A 71 -9.72 20.08 2.27
N GLY A 72 -10.94 20.07 2.82
CA GLY A 72 -11.26 20.78 4.05
C GLY A 72 -10.49 20.28 5.29
N ASP A 73 -10.10 19.00 5.32
CA ASP A 73 -9.28 18.47 6.41
C ASP A 73 -7.86 19.07 6.33
N LEU A 74 -7.30 19.18 5.12
CA LEU A 74 -5.99 19.80 4.87
C LEU A 74 -5.98 21.31 5.19
N GLU A 75 -7.03 22.04 4.80
CA GLU A 75 -7.15 23.47 5.07
C GLU A 75 -7.27 23.79 6.58
N SER A 76 -7.75 22.82 7.37
CA SER A 76 -7.86 22.95 8.83
C SER A 76 -6.55 22.71 9.57
N VAL A 77 -5.53 22.18 8.90
CA VAL A 77 -4.21 21.91 9.48
C VAL A 77 -3.35 23.17 9.43
N PHE A 78 -3.11 23.75 10.60
CA PHE A 78 -2.22 24.91 10.75
C PHE A 78 -0.82 24.53 11.26
N ASP A 79 -0.64 23.33 11.80
CA ASP A 79 0.65 22.87 12.32
C ASP A 79 1.65 22.61 11.18
N HIS A 80 2.72 23.40 11.14
CA HIS A 80 3.73 23.31 10.09
C HIS A 80 4.43 21.94 10.02
N ARG A 81 4.53 21.23 11.15
CA ARG A 81 5.15 19.90 11.24
C ARG A 81 4.30 18.86 10.55
N LEU A 82 2.97 18.95 10.72
CA LEU A 82 2.04 18.05 10.06
C LEU A 82 2.05 18.29 8.55
N THR A 83 2.00 19.55 8.11
CA THR A 83 2.08 19.88 6.68
C THR A 83 3.39 19.38 6.05
N LYS A 84 4.51 19.55 6.75
CA LYS A 84 5.81 19.03 6.31
C LYS A 84 5.79 17.48 6.23
N LEU A 85 5.25 16.82 7.25
CA LEU A 85 5.16 15.36 7.27
C LEU A 85 4.36 14.82 6.08
N LEU A 86 3.22 15.46 5.78
CA LEU A 86 2.38 15.08 4.64
C LEU A 86 3.10 15.30 3.30
N TRP A 87 3.87 16.37 3.18
CA TRP A 87 4.73 16.59 2.02
C TRP A 87 5.82 15.53 1.86
N ASP A 88 6.54 15.22 2.94
CA ASP A 88 7.59 14.21 2.94
C ASP A 88 7.01 12.83 2.60
N PHE A 89 5.80 12.53 3.08
CA PHE A 89 5.05 11.33 2.73
C PHE A 89 4.69 11.30 1.23
N HIS A 90 4.16 12.39 0.67
CA HIS A 90 3.90 12.51 -0.76
C HIS A 90 5.16 12.24 -1.60
N VAL A 91 6.27 12.91 -1.26
CA VAL A 91 7.56 12.73 -1.96
C VAL A 91 8.04 11.29 -1.87
N MET A 92 7.83 10.62 -0.73
CA MET A 92 8.15 9.21 -0.56
C MET A 92 7.31 8.32 -1.49
N CYS A 93 5.98 8.50 -1.52
CA CYS A 93 5.08 7.75 -2.40
C CYS A 93 5.44 7.94 -3.88
N GLU A 94 5.72 9.18 -4.29
CA GLU A 94 6.18 9.50 -5.64
C GLU A 94 7.47 8.75 -6.00
N ARG A 95 8.45 8.72 -5.10
CA ARG A 95 9.72 8.01 -5.30
C ARG A 95 9.49 6.50 -5.43
N PHE A 96 8.63 5.92 -4.58
CA PHE A 96 8.28 4.51 -4.66
C PHE A 96 7.56 4.17 -5.97
N SER A 97 6.61 5.01 -6.38
CA SER A 97 5.89 4.84 -7.65
C SER A 97 6.86 4.86 -8.84
N LYS A 98 7.76 5.85 -8.89
CA LYS A 98 8.81 5.97 -9.92
C LYS A 98 9.78 4.77 -9.89
N ALA A 99 10.19 4.32 -8.71
CA ALA A 99 11.05 3.15 -8.56
C ALA A 99 10.36 1.85 -9.04
N ASN A 100 9.09 1.66 -8.71
CA ASN A 100 8.31 0.50 -9.15
C ASN A 100 8.04 0.52 -10.66
N ALA A 101 7.80 1.69 -11.25
CA ALA A 101 7.64 1.83 -12.70
C ALA A 101 8.96 1.57 -13.46
N GLY A 102 10.09 2.02 -12.91
CA GLY A 102 11.43 1.80 -13.46
C GLY A 102 11.99 0.39 -13.22
N ALA A 103 11.47 -0.33 -12.24
CA ALA A 103 11.83 -1.72 -11.97
C ALA A 103 11.32 -2.60 -13.12
N LYS A 104 12.20 -2.90 -14.09
CA LYS A 104 11.96 -3.96 -15.08
C LYS A 104 11.51 -5.21 -14.32
N LYS A 105 10.31 -5.71 -14.63
CA LYS A 105 9.83 -7.01 -14.14
C LYS A 105 10.96 -8.01 -14.37
N VAL A 106 11.63 -8.42 -13.29
CA VAL A 106 12.60 -9.51 -13.35
C VAL A 106 11.75 -10.74 -13.66
N VAL A 107 11.60 -11.04 -14.95
CA VAL A 107 11.11 -12.33 -15.39
C VAL A 107 12.08 -13.30 -14.78
N THR A 108 11.63 -14.00 -13.75
CA THR A 108 12.34 -15.13 -13.17
C THR A 108 12.30 -16.18 -14.28
N VAL A 109 13.24 -16.08 -15.23
CA VAL A 109 13.53 -17.15 -16.15
C VAL A 109 13.98 -18.28 -15.23
N GLY A 110 13.05 -19.18 -14.94
CA GLY A 110 13.34 -20.34 -14.13
C GLY A 110 14.59 -20.97 -14.72
N LYS A 111 15.70 -20.95 -13.98
CA LYS A 111 16.87 -21.74 -14.34
C LYS A 111 16.36 -23.16 -14.41
N GLN A 112 16.10 -23.66 -15.62
CA GLN A 112 15.90 -25.08 -15.86
C GLN A 112 17.20 -25.72 -15.39
N ARG A 113 17.16 -26.21 -14.15
CA ARG A 113 18.21 -27.02 -13.56
C ARG A 113 18.23 -28.26 -14.44
N ARG A 114 19.19 -28.34 -15.36
CA ARG A 114 19.46 -29.54 -16.16
C ARG A 114 19.70 -30.68 -15.17
N THR A 115 18.67 -31.46 -14.88
CA THR A 115 18.78 -32.70 -14.12
C THR A 115 19.60 -33.65 -14.97
N ARG A 116 20.86 -33.83 -14.56
CA ARG A 116 21.76 -34.90 -15.01
C ARG A 116 20.97 -36.21 -14.94
N GLY A 117 20.90 -36.95 -16.05
CA GLY A 117 20.03 -38.10 -16.24
C GLY A 117 20.02 -39.04 -15.04
N HIS A 118 18.93 -39.01 -14.28
CA HIS A 118 18.66 -40.00 -13.25
C HIS A 118 17.98 -41.17 -13.96
N GLN A 119 18.65 -42.32 -13.93
CA GLN A 119 18.11 -43.59 -14.42
C GLN A 119 16.67 -43.73 -13.91
N GLN A 120 15.73 -43.90 -14.84
CA GLN A 120 14.30 -43.98 -14.53
C GLN A 120 14.08 -45.09 -13.52
N ALA A 121 13.61 -44.69 -12.33
CA ALA A 121 13.29 -45.61 -11.25
C ALA A 121 12.29 -46.68 -11.75
N PRO A 122 12.42 -47.95 -11.29
CA PRO A 122 11.66 -49.10 -11.77
C PRO A 122 10.13 -48.93 -11.68
N LYS A 123 9.65 -47.99 -10.85
CA LYS A 123 8.23 -47.66 -10.69
C LYS A 123 7.59 -46.99 -11.92
N VAL A 124 8.36 -46.29 -12.76
CA VAL A 124 7.83 -45.64 -13.99
C VAL A 124 7.64 -46.68 -15.11
N ALA A 125 8.58 -47.61 -15.23
CA ALA A 125 8.50 -48.73 -16.18
C ALA A 125 7.31 -49.66 -15.84
N LEU A 126 7.10 -49.96 -14.56
CA LEU A 126 5.96 -50.77 -14.11
C LEU A 126 4.62 -50.11 -14.44
N LYS A 127 4.49 -48.79 -14.20
CA LYS A 127 3.27 -48.03 -14.53
C LYS A 127 2.99 -48.02 -16.03
N LYS A 128 4.03 -47.94 -16.87
CA LYS A 128 3.88 -47.98 -18.33
C LYS A 128 3.42 -49.36 -18.81
N GLN A 129 4.00 -50.45 -18.27
CA GLN A 129 3.58 -51.81 -18.61
C GLN A 129 2.15 -52.13 -18.14
N LEU A 130 1.73 -51.60 -17.00
CA LEU A 130 0.34 -51.71 -16.51
C LEU A 130 -0.64 -50.91 -17.37
N ALA A 131 -0.26 -49.72 -17.84
CA ALA A 131 -1.07 -48.93 -18.76
C ALA A 131 -1.21 -49.64 -20.12
N GLU A 132 -0.12 -50.14 -20.69
CA GLU A 132 -0.14 -50.87 -21.95
C GLU A 132 -0.96 -52.16 -21.88
N ALA A 133 -0.93 -52.89 -20.76
CA ALA A 133 -1.76 -54.07 -20.54
C ALA A 133 -3.25 -53.75 -20.30
N ARG A 134 -3.56 -52.55 -19.82
CA ARG A 134 -4.95 -52.06 -19.67
C ARG A 134 -5.55 -51.68 -21.02
N ASP A 135 -4.75 -51.02 -21.87
CA ASP A 135 -5.22 -50.52 -23.16
C ASP A 135 -5.21 -51.63 -24.23
N SER A 136 -4.35 -52.64 -24.09
CA SER A 136 -4.32 -53.80 -24.98
C SER A 136 -5.23 -54.94 -24.51
N HIS A 137 -6.02 -55.50 -25.43
CA HIS A 137 -6.84 -56.70 -25.16
C HIS A 137 -6.06 -58.01 -25.36
N SER A 138 -4.74 -57.94 -25.50
CA SER A 138 -3.88 -59.12 -25.69
C SER A 138 -3.64 -59.85 -24.37
N THR A 139 -3.65 -61.18 -24.41
CA THR A 139 -3.31 -62.03 -23.27
C THR A 139 -1.83 -61.95 -22.92
N GLU A 140 -0.96 -61.72 -23.90
CA GLU A 140 0.49 -61.68 -23.71
C GLU A 140 0.97 -60.42 -22.95
N THR A 141 0.32 -59.28 -23.17
CA THR A 141 0.65 -58.04 -22.46
C THR A 141 0.18 -58.09 -21.01
N LYS A 142 -0.97 -58.74 -20.75
CA LYS A 142 -1.49 -58.98 -19.40
C LYS A 142 -0.60 -59.92 -18.59
N THR A 143 -0.10 -61.01 -19.17
CA THR A 143 0.82 -61.93 -18.46
C THR A 143 2.15 -61.24 -18.13
N LYS A 144 2.68 -60.42 -19.05
CA LYS A 144 3.88 -59.61 -18.81
C LYS A 144 3.68 -58.63 -17.64
N ALA A 145 2.56 -57.90 -17.60
CA ALA A 145 2.26 -56.98 -16.51
C ALA A 145 2.09 -57.69 -15.14
N VAL A 146 1.44 -58.86 -15.11
CA VAL A 146 1.32 -59.67 -13.88
C VAL A 146 2.69 -60.17 -13.41
N SER A 147 3.54 -60.63 -14.33
CA SER A 147 4.90 -61.09 -13.99
C SER A 147 5.76 -59.96 -13.41
N ALA A 148 5.62 -58.74 -13.94
CA ALA A 148 6.29 -57.55 -13.44
C ALA A 148 5.80 -57.13 -12.05
N LEU A 149 4.49 -57.26 -11.78
CA LEU A 149 3.92 -57.04 -10.44
C LEU A 149 4.46 -58.03 -9.41
N LEU A 150 4.54 -59.31 -9.76
CA LEU A 150 5.08 -60.36 -8.87
C LEU A 150 6.57 -60.16 -8.60
N ALA A 151 7.34 -59.72 -9.60
CA ALA A 151 8.76 -59.40 -9.43
C ALA A 151 9.00 -58.19 -8.51
N ALA A 152 8.06 -57.24 -8.47
CA ALA A 152 8.15 -56.06 -7.59
C ALA A 152 7.73 -56.31 -6.14
N LEU A 153 7.14 -57.48 -5.83
CA LEU A 153 6.71 -57.89 -4.48
C LEU A 153 7.73 -58.77 -3.75
N LYS A 154 8.78 -59.23 -4.44
CA LYS A 154 9.94 -59.91 -3.85
C LYS A 154 11.00 -58.90 -3.43
#